data_AF-X1DUV0-F1
#
_entry.id   AF-X1DUV0-F1
#
_cell.length_a   1.000
_cell.length_b   1.000
_cell.length_c   1.000
_cell.angle_alpha   90.00
_cell.angle_beta   90.00
_cell.angle_gamma   90.00
#
_symmetry.space_group_name_H-M   'P 1'
#
loop_
_entity.id
_entity.type
_entity.pdbx_description
1 polymer ?
#
loop_
_entity_poly.entity_id
_entity_poly.type
_entity_poly.pdbx_seq_one_letter_code
_entity_poly.pdbx_strand_id
1 'polypeptide(L)'
;AELTAGYDNKEEYYVQKLAEGIATIAAGVWKTLHDGSIAEAVVRLSDFKTNEYKNLIGGWLYEHDENNPMLGFRGGSRYVSEDFEEAFRLELRAMKRARSWGLTNITPMVPFCRTPDEAEAIIKLMQVEGLVRGQDGLKVYVMA
;
A
#
# COMPACT_ATOMS: atom_id res chain seq x y z
N ALA A 1 -23.52 6.08 4.67
CA ALA A 1 -23.11 5.98 6.08
C ALA A 1 -23.07 4.54 6.57
N GLU A 2 -23.89 3.63 6.02
CA GLU A 2 -23.93 2.23 6.43
C GLU A 2 -22.60 1.47 6.28
N LEU A 3 -21.85 1.68 5.19
CA LEU A 3 -20.59 0.97 4.94
C LEU A 3 -19.49 1.28 5.97
N THR A 4 -19.53 2.44 6.60
CA THR A 4 -18.56 2.88 7.60
C THR A 4 -19.22 3.04 8.97
N ALA A 5 -20.31 2.32 9.21
CA ALA A 5 -21.01 2.38 10.49
C ALA A 5 -20.07 1.99 11.64
N GLY A 6 -20.09 2.77 12.72
CA GLY A 6 -19.19 2.61 13.87
C GLY A 6 -17.85 3.35 13.74
N TYR A 7 -17.62 4.08 12.65
CA TYR A 7 -16.41 4.89 12.47
C TYR A 7 -16.77 6.38 12.37
N ASP A 8 -16.38 7.15 13.38
CA ASP A 8 -16.48 8.62 13.36
C ASP A 8 -15.43 9.23 12.42
N ASN A 9 -14.23 8.61 12.37
CA ASN A 9 -13.18 8.93 11.41
C ASN A 9 -13.20 7.93 10.26
N LYS A 10 -13.49 8.40 9.04
CA LYS A 10 -13.54 7.56 7.83
C LYS A 10 -12.16 7.13 7.33
N GLU A 11 -11.10 7.89 7.63
CA GLU A 11 -9.73 7.45 7.34
C GLU A 11 -9.36 6.22 8.18
N GLU A 12 -9.78 6.21 9.45
CA GLU A 12 -9.55 5.07 10.35
C GLU A 12 -10.26 3.80 9.85
N TYR A 13 -11.46 3.94 9.27
CA TYR A 13 -12.12 2.82 8.59
C TYR A 13 -11.24 2.22 7.48
N TYR A 14 -10.67 3.07 6.62
CA TYR A 14 -9.80 2.63 5.52
C TYR A 14 -8.53 1.94 6.05
N VAL A 15 -7.83 2.59 6.99
CA VAL A 15 -6.59 2.08 7.59
C VAL A 15 -6.82 0.75 8.30
N GLN A 16 -7.87 0.65 9.12
CA GLN A 16 -8.15 -0.56 9.87
C GLN A 16 -8.55 -1.72 8.95
N LYS A 17 -9.47 -1.50 8.01
CA LYS A 17 -9.94 -2.58 7.12
C LYS A 17 -8.83 -3.10 6.22
N LEU A 18 -7.97 -2.21 5.73
CA LEU A 18 -6.82 -2.60 4.94
C LEU A 18 -5.78 -3.35 5.79
N ALA A 19 -5.51 -2.90 7.01
CA ALA A 19 -4.61 -3.59 7.94
C ALA A 19 -5.11 -4.99 8.28
N GLU A 20 -6.42 -5.15 8.55
CA GLU A 20 -7.07 -6.46 8.81
C GLU A 20 -6.89 -7.42 7.63
N GLY A 21 -7.12 -6.94 6.39
CA GLY A 21 -6.94 -7.75 5.18
C GLY A 21 -5.48 -8.19 4.97
N ILE A 22 -4.54 -7.23 5.05
CA ILE A 22 -3.11 -7.52 4.96
C ILE A 22 -2.68 -8.53 6.04
N ALA A 23 -3.10 -8.29 7.28
CA ALA A 23 -2.75 -9.13 8.42
C ALA A 23 -3.26 -10.56 8.28
N THR A 24 -4.51 -10.72 7.80
CA THR A 24 -5.12 -12.03 7.57
C THR A 24 -4.30 -12.87 6.59
N ILE A 25 -3.89 -12.26 5.47
CA ILE A 25 -3.07 -12.95 4.46
C ILE A 25 -1.67 -13.25 5.02
N ALA A 26 -1.03 -12.27 5.66
CA ALA A 26 0.32 -12.41 6.21
C ALA A 26 0.40 -13.49 7.30
N ALA A 27 -0.63 -13.59 8.14
CA ALA A 27 -0.77 -14.66 9.13
C ALA A 27 -0.99 -16.02 8.46
N GLY A 28 -1.82 -16.08 7.41
CA GLY A 28 -2.12 -17.33 6.70
C GLY A 28 -0.93 -17.97 6.00
N VAL A 29 0.05 -17.17 5.56
CA VAL A 29 1.29 -17.67 4.93
C VAL A 29 2.45 -17.86 5.91
N TRP A 30 2.26 -17.51 7.19
CA TRP A 30 3.35 -17.51 8.18
C TRP A 30 3.83 -18.93 8.49
N LYS A 31 5.06 -19.24 8.08
CA LYS A 31 5.74 -20.50 8.41
C LYS A 31 7.25 -20.34 8.33
N THR A 32 7.97 -21.19 9.06
CA THR A 32 9.41 -21.36 8.87
C THR A 32 9.65 -22.19 7.62
N LEU A 33 10.49 -21.69 6.72
CA LEU A 33 10.94 -22.38 5.51
C LEU A 33 12.08 -23.35 5.83
N HIS A 34 12.44 -24.19 4.85
CA HIS A 34 13.46 -25.22 5.01
C HIS A 34 14.87 -24.66 5.33
N ASP A 35 15.13 -23.41 4.96
CA ASP A 35 16.38 -22.70 5.23
C ASP A 35 16.39 -21.97 6.59
N GLY A 36 15.33 -22.12 7.40
CA GLY A 36 15.18 -21.47 8.70
C GLY A 36 14.64 -20.04 8.64
N SER A 37 14.40 -19.48 7.45
CA SER A 37 13.78 -18.15 7.30
C SER A 37 12.26 -18.20 7.49
N ILE A 38 11.64 -17.06 7.79
CA ILE A 38 10.17 -16.93 7.82
C ILE A 38 9.67 -16.62 6.41
N ALA A 39 8.62 -17.32 5.98
CA ALA A 39 7.96 -17.08 4.70
C ALA A 39 7.45 -15.63 4.61
N GLU A 40 7.92 -14.90 3.60
CA GLU A 40 7.54 -13.51 3.37
C GLU A 40 6.12 -13.42 2.78
N ALA A 41 5.34 -12.50 3.33
CA ALA A 41 4.10 -12.03 2.74
C ALA A 41 4.41 -10.78 1.91
N VAL A 42 4.73 -10.96 0.62
CA VAL A 42 5.00 -9.84 -0.27
C VAL A 42 3.69 -9.17 -0.64
N VAL A 43 3.45 -7.96 -0.10
CA VAL A 43 2.23 -7.19 -0.30
C VAL A 43 2.49 -6.16 -1.38
N ARG A 44 1.87 -6.36 -2.55
CA ARG A 44 1.88 -5.35 -3.61
C ARG A 44 0.98 -4.19 -3.20
N LEU A 45 1.53 -2.98 -3.24
CA LEU A 45 0.78 -1.75 -3.01
C LEU A 45 -0.28 -1.53 -4.12
N SER A 46 -1.22 -0.65 -3.87
CA SER A 46 -2.36 -0.38 -4.75
C SER A 46 -1.93 -0.03 -6.19
N ASP A 47 -2.17 -0.95 -7.13
CA ASP A 47 -1.81 -0.79 -8.56
C ASP A 47 -3.05 -0.53 -9.43
N PHE A 48 -4.07 0.09 -8.86
CA PHE A 48 -5.27 0.45 -9.62
C PHE A 48 -4.96 1.56 -10.62
N LYS A 49 -5.54 1.41 -11.81
CA LYS A 49 -5.60 2.42 -12.85
C LYS A 49 -6.70 3.44 -12.52
N THR A 50 -6.64 4.58 -13.20
CA THR A 50 -7.66 5.63 -13.11
C THR A 50 -9.08 5.11 -13.31
N ASN A 51 -9.30 4.26 -14.32
CA ASN A 51 -10.61 3.68 -14.59
C ASN A 51 -11.10 2.70 -13.49
N GLU A 52 -10.20 2.04 -12.76
CA GLU A 52 -10.53 1.17 -11.62
C GLU A 52 -10.91 2.01 -10.40
N TYR A 53 -10.13 3.05 -10.09
CA TYR A 53 -10.47 4.01 -9.04
C TYR A 53 -11.79 4.74 -9.33
N LYS A 54 -12.05 5.10 -10.59
CA LYS A 54 -13.28 5.78 -11.04
C LYS A 54 -14.54 4.99 -10.70
N ASN A 55 -14.44 3.66 -10.70
CA ASN A 55 -15.55 2.75 -10.38
C ASN A 55 -15.80 2.58 -8.88
N LEU A 56 -14.93 3.08 -8.01
CA LEU A 56 -15.20 3.12 -6.57
C LEU A 56 -16.27 4.16 -6.25
N ILE A 57 -16.94 3.99 -5.10
CA ILE A 57 -17.96 4.94 -4.64
C ILE A 57 -17.31 6.32 -4.47
N GLY A 58 -17.74 7.28 -5.29
CA GLY A 58 -17.21 8.65 -5.31
C GLY A 58 -15.91 8.83 -6.10
N GLY A 59 -15.32 7.76 -6.65
CA GLY A 59 -14.06 7.82 -7.40
C GLY A 59 -14.14 8.67 -8.67
N TRP A 60 -15.30 8.70 -9.32
CA TRP A 60 -15.55 9.51 -10.52
C TRP A 60 -15.39 11.02 -10.34
N LEU A 61 -15.36 11.52 -9.10
CA LEU A 61 -15.07 12.92 -8.79
C LEU A 61 -13.57 13.24 -8.84
N TYR A 62 -12.71 12.23 -8.68
CA TYR A 62 -11.26 12.40 -8.55
C TYR A 62 -10.47 11.86 -9.75
N GLU A 63 -11.04 10.93 -10.51
CA GLU A 63 -10.35 10.30 -11.64
C GLU A 63 -10.76 10.89 -13.00
N HIS A 64 -9.75 11.30 -13.77
CA HIS A 64 -9.91 11.72 -15.16
C HIS A 64 -10.00 10.53 -16.12
N ASP A 65 -10.62 10.74 -17.28
CA ASP A 65 -10.63 9.75 -18.35
C ASP A 65 -9.29 9.76 -19.09
N GLU A 66 -8.63 8.61 -19.12
CA GLU A 66 -7.39 8.40 -19.86
C GLU A 66 -7.64 7.53 -21.09
N ASN A 67 -7.06 7.91 -22.23
CA ASN A 67 -7.13 7.10 -23.45
C ASN A 67 -6.44 5.72 -23.28
N ASN A 68 -5.37 5.66 -22.46
CA ASN A 68 -4.59 4.43 -22.23
C ASN A 68 -4.28 4.23 -20.74
N PRO A 69 -5.25 3.77 -19.92
CA PRO A 69 -5.07 3.62 -18.47
C PRO A 69 -3.92 2.68 -18.06
N MET A 70 -3.53 1.74 -18.93
CA MET A 70 -2.40 0.84 -18.69
C MET A 70 -1.05 1.56 -18.54
N LEU A 71 -0.88 2.68 -19.24
CA LEU A 71 0.33 3.51 -19.25
C LEU A 71 0.14 4.83 -18.49
N GLY A 72 -1.07 5.04 -17.95
CA GLY A 72 -1.52 6.28 -17.35
C GLY A 72 -1.13 6.44 -15.89
N PHE A 73 -1.94 7.18 -15.15
CA PHE A 73 -1.68 7.57 -13.77
C PHE A 73 -1.89 6.41 -12.78
N ARG A 74 -0.81 5.66 -12.49
CA ARG A 74 -0.79 4.49 -11.60
C ARG A 74 0.58 4.19 -10.99
N GLY A 75 0.59 3.34 -9.95
CA GLY A 75 1.79 2.85 -9.26
C GLY A 75 2.68 3.97 -8.73
N GLY A 76 4.01 3.82 -8.87
CA GLY A 76 4.98 4.74 -8.26
C GLY A 76 4.71 6.22 -8.53
N SER A 77 4.48 6.59 -9.79
CA SER A 77 4.14 7.97 -10.19
C SER A 77 2.90 8.56 -9.51
N ARG A 78 1.93 7.71 -9.16
CA ARG A 78 0.69 8.11 -8.47
C ARG A 78 0.94 8.36 -6.99
N TYR A 79 1.73 7.51 -6.34
CA TYR A 79 1.99 7.58 -4.90
C TYR A 79 2.66 8.89 -4.45
N VAL A 80 3.46 9.50 -5.32
CA VAL A 80 4.26 10.71 -5.03
C VAL A 80 3.65 11.98 -5.64
N SER A 81 2.43 11.87 -6.18
CA SER A 81 1.73 13.02 -6.73
C SER A 81 1.03 13.80 -5.63
N GLU A 82 0.98 15.12 -5.76
CA GLU A 82 0.33 16.02 -4.79
C GLU A 82 -1.15 15.66 -4.58
N ASP A 83 -1.83 15.19 -5.64
CA ASP A 83 -3.26 14.85 -5.61
C ASP A 83 -3.57 13.52 -4.90
N PHE A 84 -2.58 12.64 -4.69
CA PHE A 84 -2.83 11.28 -4.18
C PHE A 84 -1.92 10.88 -3.01
N GLU A 85 -0.85 11.62 -2.71
CA GLU A 85 0.10 11.29 -1.65
C GLU A 85 -0.59 11.00 -0.30
N GLU A 86 -1.58 11.81 0.09
CA GLU A 86 -2.34 11.61 1.33
C GLU A 86 -3.11 10.28 1.36
N ALA A 87 -3.69 9.86 0.23
CA ALA A 87 -4.35 8.56 0.13
C ALA A 87 -3.33 7.42 0.26
N PHE A 88 -2.15 7.56 -0.34
CA PHE A 88 -1.08 6.59 -0.22
C PHE A 88 -0.51 6.50 1.22
N ARG A 89 -0.43 7.61 1.95
CA ARG A 89 -0.07 7.61 3.38
C ARG A 89 -1.01 6.73 4.21
N LEU A 90 -2.31 6.70 3.90
CA LEU A 90 -3.26 5.80 4.59
C LEU A 90 -2.93 4.32 4.35
N GLU A 91 -2.52 3.95 3.13
CA GLU A 91 -2.07 2.60 2.81
C GLU A 91 -0.78 2.23 3.57
N LEU A 92 0.17 3.16 3.68
CA LEU A 92 1.38 2.97 4.50
C LEU A 92 1.06 2.82 5.99
N ARG A 93 0.13 3.61 6.53
CA ARG A 93 -0.33 3.49 7.92
C ARG A 93 -0.98 2.14 8.18
N ALA A 94 -1.78 1.63 7.25
CA ALA A 94 -2.40 0.31 7.36
C ALA A 94 -1.34 -0.80 7.43
N MET A 95 -0.33 -0.73 6.56
CA MET A 95 0.77 -1.69 6.56
C MET A 95 1.63 -1.62 7.82
N LYS A 96 1.96 -0.41 8.30
CA LYS A 96 2.65 -0.22 9.59
C LYS A 96 1.85 -0.80 10.74
N ARG A 97 0.53 -0.57 10.76
CA ARG A 97 -0.35 -1.13 11.78
C ARG A 97 -0.37 -2.66 11.75
N ALA A 98 -0.51 -3.27 10.58
CA ALA A 98 -0.46 -4.73 10.45
C ALA A 98 0.88 -5.31 10.96
N ARG A 99 2.01 -4.65 10.63
CA ARG A 99 3.33 -5.03 11.18
C ARG A 99 3.41 -4.87 12.70
N SER A 100 2.81 -3.82 13.25
CA SER A 100 2.79 -3.57 14.71
C SER A 100 2.03 -4.64 15.50
N TRP A 101 1.17 -5.43 14.85
CA TRP A 101 0.52 -6.60 15.44
C TRP A 101 1.41 -7.85 15.48
N GLY A 102 2.70 -7.72 15.13
CA GLY A 102 3.69 -8.79 15.15
C GLY A 102 3.93 -9.45 13.80
N LEU A 103 3.23 -9.02 12.74
CA LEU A 103 3.35 -9.61 11.40
C LEU A 103 4.54 -9.01 10.64
N THR A 104 5.76 -9.24 11.14
CA THR A 104 7.00 -8.70 10.56
C THR A 104 7.42 -9.36 9.25
N ASN A 105 6.73 -10.42 8.81
CA ASN A 105 6.92 -11.05 7.51
C ASN A 105 6.28 -10.28 6.34
N ILE A 106 5.57 -9.17 6.60
CA ILE A 106 4.99 -8.31 5.57
C ILE A 106 6.08 -7.51 4.85
N THR A 107 6.27 -7.76 3.56
CA THR A 107 7.24 -7.05 2.71
C THR A 107 6.51 -6.24 1.64
N PRO A 108 6.50 -4.89 1.69
CA PRO A 108 5.93 -4.07 0.63
C PRO A 108 6.63 -4.27 -0.70
N MET A 109 5.84 -4.26 -1.77
CA MET A 109 6.32 -4.21 -3.15
C MET A 109 5.67 -3.05 -3.89
N VAL A 110 6.50 -2.15 -4.41
CA VAL A 110 6.10 -0.98 -5.21
C VAL A 110 5.85 -1.41 -6.66
N PRO A 111 4.60 -1.34 -7.17
CA PRO A 111 4.30 -1.56 -8.58
C PRO A 111 4.60 -0.33 -9.44
N PHE A 112 4.90 -0.57 -10.71
CA PHE A 112 4.96 0.47 -11.76
C PHE A 112 5.84 1.69 -11.40
N CYS A 113 7.00 1.42 -10.78
CA CYS A 113 8.02 2.44 -10.51
C CYS A 113 8.85 2.65 -11.78
N ARG A 114 8.73 3.82 -12.40
CA ARG A 114 9.30 4.09 -13.73
C ARG A 114 10.72 4.63 -13.65
N THR A 115 11.02 5.37 -12.60
CA THR A 115 12.31 6.03 -12.42
C THR A 115 12.89 5.76 -11.02
N PRO A 116 14.22 5.85 -10.86
CA PRO A 116 14.85 5.83 -9.54
C PRO A 116 14.37 6.97 -8.62
N ASP A 117 14.04 8.14 -9.18
CA ASP A 117 13.57 9.29 -8.41
C ASP A 117 12.21 9.03 -7.77
N GLU A 118 11.30 8.37 -8.49
CA GLU A 118 10.03 7.88 -7.93
C GLU A 118 10.29 6.92 -6.77
N ALA A 119 11.23 5.98 -6.94
CA ALA A 119 11.59 5.03 -5.88
C ALA A 119 12.14 5.75 -4.64
N GLU A 120 13.03 6.73 -4.82
CA GLU A 120 13.60 7.49 -3.72
C GLU A 120 12.52 8.29 -2.97
N ALA A 121 11.62 8.95 -3.69
CA ALA A 121 10.50 9.68 -3.10
C ALA A 121 9.56 8.76 -2.30
N ILE A 122 9.23 7.58 -2.82
CA ILE A 122 8.40 6.60 -2.12
C ILE A 122 9.10 6.11 -0.85
N ILE A 123 10.41 5.79 -0.90
CA ILE A 123 11.16 5.37 0.29
C ILE A 123 11.20 6.47 1.36
N LYS A 124 11.38 7.74 0.97
CA LYS A 124 11.30 8.88 1.90
C LYS A 124 9.93 8.97 2.55
N LEU A 125 8.86 8.81 1.77
CA LEU A 125 7.49 8.85 2.27
C LEU A 125 7.19 7.70 3.24
N MET A 126 7.64 6.49 2.91
CA MET A 126 7.59 5.33 3.81
C MET A 126 8.31 5.62 5.14
N GLN A 127 9.49 6.23 5.08
CA GLN A 127 10.24 6.60 6.28
C GLN A 127 9.48 7.61 7.15
N VAL A 128 8.84 8.63 6.54
CA VAL A 128 8.02 9.62 7.25
C VAL A 128 6.85 8.95 7.98
N GLU A 129 6.19 7.97 7.35
CA GLU A 129 5.11 7.20 8.00
C GLU A 129 5.65 6.16 9.01
N GLY A 130 6.98 5.99 9.13
CA GLY A 130 7.65 5.12 10.10
C GLY A 130 7.84 3.67 9.61
N LEU A 131 7.90 3.47 8.30
CA LEU A 131 8.31 2.24 7.64
C LEU A 131 9.73 2.40 7.09
N VAL A 132 10.74 2.20 7.94
CA VAL A 132 12.15 2.40 7.59
C VAL A 132 12.77 1.08 7.11
N ARG A 133 13.32 1.06 5.89
CA ARG A 133 13.98 -0.13 5.33
C ARG A 133 15.13 -0.57 6.25
N GLY A 134 15.17 -1.86 6.57
CA GLY A 134 16.15 -2.48 7.47
C GLY A 134 15.74 -2.47 8.95
N GLN A 135 14.85 -1.56 9.37
CA GLN A 135 14.30 -1.56 10.72
C GLN A 135 13.27 -2.68 10.87
N ASP A 136 13.34 -3.45 11.97
CA ASP A 136 12.47 -4.60 12.24
C ASP A 136 12.42 -5.62 11.08
N GLY A 137 13.53 -5.75 10.35
CA GLY A 137 13.64 -6.64 9.19
C GLY A 137 12.83 -6.20 7.97
N LEU A 138 12.32 -4.96 7.93
CA LEU A 138 11.54 -4.45 6.80
C LEU A 138 12.38 -4.43 5.51
N LYS A 139 11.96 -5.23 4.54
CA LYS A 139 12.42 -5.14 3.15
C LYS A 139 11.42 -4.34 2.32
N VAL A 140 11.88 -3.79 1.21
CA VAL A 140 11.02 -3.13 0.23
C VAL A 140 11.45 -3.63 -1.14
N TYR A 141 10.51 -4.14 -1.92
CA TYR A 141 10.74 -4.61 -3.27
C TYR A 141 10.14 -3.65 -4.30
N VAL A 142 10.68 -3.69 -5.51
CA VAL A 142 10.09 -3.07 -6.69
C VAL A 142 9.68 -4.17 -7.65
N MET A 143 8.50 -4.03 -8.25
CA MET A 143 8.06 -4.94 -9.30
C MET A 143 8.77 -4.57 -10.62
N ALA A 144 9.49 -5.52 -11.19
CA ALA A 144 10.20 -5.41 -12.46
C ALA A 144 9.53 -6.28 -13.53
#